data_AF-A0A0J7KCT4-F1
#
_entry.id   AF-A0A0J7KCT4-F1
#
_cell.length_a   1.000
_cell.length_b   1.000
_cell.length_c   1.000
_cell.angle_alpha   90.00
_cell.angle_beta   90.00
_cell.angle_gamma   90.00
#
_symmetry.space_group_name_H-M   'P 1'
#
loop_
_entity.id
_entity.type
_entity.pdbx_description
1 polymer ?
#
loop_
_entity_poly.entity_id
_entity_poly.type
_entity_poly.pdbx_seq_one_letter_code
_entity_poly.pdbx_strand_id
1 'polypeptide(L)'
;MEREAEDLIRAQVELHGRISRMVDNLKKMGQANNTTGAVQSRTTTLEKYWAKFEEQHETLRTTYREVTKNHDYVKKDLSAILEETYLN
;
A
#
# COMPACT_ATOMS: atom_id res chain seq x y z
N MET A 1 -0.54 19.68 -10.85
CA MET A 1 -1.83 19.25 -10.29
C MET A 1 -2.31 17.91 -10.86
N GLU A 2 -2.82 17.79 -12.09
CA GLU A 2 -3.31 16.48 -12.59
C GLU A 2 -2.21 15.41 -12.72
N ARG A 3 -1.04 15.79 -13.25
CA ARG A 3 0.12 14.90 -13.36
C ARG A 3 0.61 14.39 -11.99
N GLU A 4 0.60 15.27 -10.98
CA GLU A 4 0.98 14.92 -9.61
C GLU A 4 -0.02 13.92 -8.99
N ALA A 5 -1.32 14.10 -9.24
CA ALA A 5 -2.35 13.14 -8.81
C ALA A 5 -2.16 11.77 -9.50
N GLU A 6 -1.83 11.75 -10.79
CA GLU A 6 -1.50 10.50 -11.49
C GLU A 6 -0.25 9.83 -10.94
N ASP A 7 0.81 10.58 -10.64
CA ASP A 7 2.04 10.06 -10.05
C ASP A 7 1.79 9.46 -8.67
N LEU A 8 0.95 10.12 -7.86
CA LEU A 8 0.49 9.57 -6.58
C LEU A 8 -0.29 8.27 -6.81
N ILE A 9 -1.26 8.22 -7.72
CA ILE A 9 -2.01 7.00 -8.02
C ILE A 9 -1.10 5.87 -8.49
N ARG A 10 -0.12 6.15 -9.37
CA ARG A 10 0.89 5.17 -9.78
C ARG A 10 1.65 4.62 -8.57
N ALA A 11 2.05 5.50 -7.64
CA ALA A 11 2.70 5.09 -6.41
C ALA A 11 1.81 4.19 -5.52
N GLN A 12 0.49 4.41 -5.49
CA GLN A 12 -0.45 3.55 -4.77
C GLN A 12 -0.47 2.13 -5.34
N VAL A 13 -0.48 1.98 -6.67
CA VAL A 13 -0.43 0.66 -7.33
C VAL A 13 0.88 -0.07 -7.04
N GLU A 14 2.00 0.66 -7.05
CA GLU A 14 3.30 0.08 -6.69
C GLU A 14 3.36 -0.36 -5.21
N LEU A 15 2.85 0.46 -4.30
CA LEU A 15 2.77 0.16 -2.87
C LEU A 15 1.91 -1.07 -2.64
N HIS A 16 0.77 -1.19 -3.32
CA HIS A 16 -0.07 -2.39 -3.27
C HIS A 16 0.72 -3.64 -3.63
N GLY A 17 1.42 -3.64 -4.77
CA GLY A 17 2.23 -4.78 -5.18
C GLY A 17 3.33 -5.13 -4.17
N ARG A 18 3.96 -4.11 -3.54
CA ARG A 18 4.99 -4.34 -2.51
C ARG A 18 4.41 -4.94 -1.23
N ILE A 19 3.31 -4.39 -0.72
CA ILE A 19 2.60 -4.85 0.48
C ILE A 19 2.11 -6.29 0.27
N SER A 20 1.40 -6.56 -0.84
CA SER A 20 0.91 -7.90 -1.19
C SER A 20 2.03 -8.95 -1.20
N ARG A 21 3.13 -8.70 -1.91
CA ARG A 21 4.27 -9.62 -1.93
C ARG A 21 4.91 -9.79 -0.56
N MET A 22 4.95 -8.74 0.25
CA MET A 22 5.57 -8.78 1.57
C MET A 22 4.74 -9.60 2.55
N VAL A 23 3.43 -9.41 2.55
CA VAL A 23 2.45 -10.21 3.31
C VAL A 23 2.53 -11.68 2.90
N ASP A 24 2.50 -11.97 1.60
CA ASP A 24 2.65 -13.34 1.09
C ASP A 24 3.98 -13.99 1.52
N ASN A 25 5.06 -13.22 1.47
CA ASN A 25 6.37 -13.70 1.90
C ASN A 25 6.42 -13.98 3.40
N LEU A 26 5.80 -13.12 4.22
CA LEU A 26 5.68 -13.32 5.66
C LEU A 26 4.87 -14.59 5.97
N LYS A 27 3.74 -14.82 5.28
CA LYS A 27 2.93 -16.04 5.41
C LYS A 27 3.71 -17.32 5.04
N LYS A 28 4.58 -17.23 4.02
CA LYS A 28 5.41 -18.35 3.54
C LYS A 28 6.67 -18.60 4.37
N MET A 29 7.04 -17.70 5.30
CA MET A 29 8.19 -17.92 6.18
C MET A 29 7.88 -19.05 7.18
N GLY A 30 8.20 -20.28 6.78
CA GLY A 30 8.15 -21.45 7.67
C GLY A 30 9.27 -21.43 8.73
N GLN A 31 9.24 -22.42 9.62
CA GLN A 31 10.13 -22.51 10.80
C GLN A 31 11.65 -22.42 10.47
N ALA A 32 12.06 -22.72 9.25
CA ALA A 32 13.47 -22.75 8.85
C ALA A 32 14.13 -21.36 8.62
N ASN A 33 13.36 -20.29 8.39
CA ASN A 33 13.89 -18.94 8.15
C ASN A 33 13.35 -17.88 9.15
N ASN A 34 12.67 -18.34 10.20
CA ASN A 34 11.98 -17.52 11.18
C ASN A 34 12.93 -17.05 12.30
N THR A 35 14.00 -16.34 11.96
CA THR A 35 14.72 -15.60 12.98
C THR A 35 13.88 -14.38 13.37
N THR A 36 13.71 -14.12 14.66
CA THR A 36 12.93 -13.01 15.18
C THR A 36 13.33 -11.67 14.54
N GLY A 37 14.62 -11.49 14.26
CA GLY A 37 15.14 -10.30 13.57
C GLY A 37 14.68 -10.16 12.12
N ALA A 38 14.58 -11.26 11.36
CA ALA A 38 14.10 -11.23 9.98
C ALA A 38 12.61 -10.89 9.91
N VAL A 39 11.79 -11.43 10.83
CA VAL A 39 10.38 -11.06 10.94
C VAL A 39 10.23 -9.61 11.33
N GLN A 40 10.92 -9.14 12.37
CA GLN A 40 10.84 -7.76 12.83
C GLN A 40 11.20 -6.75 11.72
N SER A 41 12.31 -7.00 11.01
CA SER A 41 12.74 -6.12 9.92
C SER A 41 11.71 -6.05 8.79
N ARG A 42 11.06 -7.18 8.48
CA ARG A 42 10.01 -7.26 7.46
C ARG A 42 8.74 -6.56 7.92
N THR A 43 8.26 -6.81 9.15
CA THR A 43 7.12 -6.10 9.73
C THR A 43 7.34 -4.60 9.73
N THR A 44 8.50 -4.12 10.19
CA THR A 44 8.82 -2.68 10.18
C THR A 44 8.85 -2.08 8.77
N THR A 45 9.26 -2.84 7.76
CA THR A 45 9.21 -2.38 6.37
C THR A 45 7.78 -2.35 5.83
N LEU A 46 6.96 -3.33 6.21
CA LEU A 46 5.54 -3.39 5.85
C LEU A 46 4.77 -2.20 6.44
N GLU A 47 4.97 -1.89 7.72
CA GLU A 47 4.41 -0.72 8.40
C GLU A 47 4.79 0.59 7.70
N LYS A 48 6.04 0.73 7.24
CA LYS A 48 6.50 1.92 6.50
C LYS A 48 5.80 2.07 5.15
N TYR A 49 5.58 0.98 4.43
CA TYR A 49 4.84 1.02 3.17
C TYR A 49 3.38 1.37 3.39
N TRP A 50 2.78 0.84 4.45
CA TRP A 50 1.41 1.17 4.83
C TRP A 50 1.26 2.65 5.21
N ALA A 51 2.10 3.17 6.11
CA ALA A 51 2.06 4.59 6.50
C ALA A 51 2.23 5.53 5.30
N LYS A 52 3.14 5.20 4.36
CA LYS A 52 3.31 5.96 3.12
C LYS A 52 2.08 5.89 2.22
N PHE A 53 1.44 4.72 2.14
CA PHE A 53 0.19 4.57 1.40
C PHE A 53 -0.89 5.49 1.98
N GLU A 54 -1.11 5.46 3.31
CA GLU A 54 -2.12 6.28 3.98
C GLU A 54 -1.89 7.78 3.77
N GLU A 55 -0.67 8.27 3.93
CA GLU A 55 -0.30 9.68 3.71
C GLU A 55 -0.63 10.14 2.27
N GLN A 56 -0.27 9.32 1.28
CA GLN A 56 -0.54 9.61 -0.12
C GLN A 56 -2.03 9.49 -0.47
N HIS A 57 -2.73 8.51 0.09
CA HIS A 57 -4.17 8.34 -0.06
C HIS A 57 -4.93 9.56 0.49
N GLU A 58 -4.54 10.04 1.67
CA GLU A 58 -5.14 11.23 2.27
C GLU A 58 -4.91 12.47 1.40
N THR A 59 -3.72 12.62 0.83
CA THR A 59 -3.43 13.69 -0.14
C THR A 59 -4.32 13.59 -1.40
N LEU A 60 -4.54 12.38 -1.92
CA LEU A 60 -5.44 12.15 -3.06
C LEU A 60 -6.90 12.51 -2.73
N ARG A 61 -7.34 12.27 -1.49
CA ARG A 61 -8.71 12.53 -1.02
C ARG A 61 -8.99 13.98 -0.62
N THR A 62 -7.98 14.71 -0.19
CA THR A 62 -8.11 16.10 0.29
C THR A 62 -7.74 17.10 -0.80
N THR A 63 -6.54 17.00 -1.34
CA THR A 63 -5.97 17.96 -2.28
C THR A 63 -6.41 17.68 -3.72
N TYR A 64 -6.49 16.41 -4.12
CA TYR A 64 -6.77 16.00 -5.51
C TYR A 64 -8.15 15.39 -5.73
N ARG A 65 -9.07 15.56 -4.78
CA ARG A 65 -10.40 14.92 -4.78
C ARG A 65 -11.13 15.06 -6.12
N GLU A 66 -11.19 16.28 -6.65
CA GLU A 66 -11.96 16.57 -7.87
C GLU A 66 -11.31 15.98 -9.12
N VAL A 67 -9.98 15.83 -9.12
CA VAL A 67 -9.22 15.18 -10.19
C VAL A 67 -9.43 13.66 -10.14
N THR A 68 -9.45 13.08 -8.94
CA THR A 68 -9.43 11.62 -8.74
C THR A 68 -10.81 10.99 -8.67
N LYS A 69 -11.89 11.76 -8.42
CA LYS A 69 -13.27 11.24 -8.21
C LYS A 69 -13.78 10.27 -9.28
N ASN A 70 -13.34 10.45 -10.54
CA ASN A 70 -13.75 9.61 -11.66
C ASN A 70 -12.71 8.59 -12.09
N HIS A 71 -11.54 8.59 -11.44
CA HIS A 71 -10.45 7.69 -11.72
C HIS A 71 -10.76 6.27 -11.21
N ASP A 72 -10.22 5.27 -11.89
CA ASP A 72 -10.37 3.86 -11.54
C ASP A 72 -9.92 3.54 -10.12
N TYR A 73 -8.94 4.29 -9.62
CA TYR A 73 -8.46 4.19 -8.24
C TYR A 73 -9.60 4.33 -7.22
N VAL A 74 -10.46 5.33 -7.40
CA VAL A 74 -11.62 5.59 -6.53
C VAL A 74 -12.76 4.63 -6.87
N LYS A 75 -13.08 4.47 -8.16
CA LYS A 75 -14.21 3.64 -8.61
C LYS A 75 -14.08 2.17 -8.26
N LYS A 76 -12.86 1.64 -8.23
CA LYS A 76 -12.56 0.24 -7.90
C LYS A 76 -12.19 0.06 -6.42
N ASP A 77 -12.25 1.14 -5.64
CA ASP A 77 -11.87 1.16 -4.22
C ASP A 77 -10.53 0.48 -3.95
N LEU A 78 -9.50 0.87 -4.73
CA LEU A 78 -8.16 0.30 -4.58
C LEU A 78 -7.59 0.50 -3.18
N SER A 79 -8.06 1.54 -2.46
CA SER A 79 -7.72 1.76 -1.06
C SER A 79 -8.21 0.63 -0.16
N ALA A 80 -9.48 0.26 -0.24
CA ALA A 80 -10.04 -0.81 0.59
C ALA A 80 -9.39 -2.17 0.27
N ILE A 81 -9.13 -2.45 -1.02
CA ILE A 81 -8.44 -3.69 -1.43
C ILE A 81 -7.04 -3.77 -0.80
N LEU A 82 -6.32 -2.66 -0.78
CA LEU A 82 -4.98 -2.62 -0.19
C LEU A 82 -5.04 -2.72 1.35
N GLU A 83 -6.02 -2.10 1.99
CA GLU A 83 -6.26 -2.25 3.43
C GLU A 83 -6.50 -3.71 3.81
N GLU A 84 -7.39 -4.39 3.09
CA GLU A 84 -7.65 -5.82 3.28
C GLU A 84 -6.38 -6.67 3.06
N THR A 85 -5.57 -6.32 2.06
CA THR A 85 -4.30 -7.00 1.79
C THR A 85 -3.29 -6.81 2.94
N TYR A 86 -3.26 -5.64 3.57
CA TYR A 86 -2.37 -5.34 4.68
C TYR A 86 -2.77 -6.03 5.99
N LEU A 87 -4.09 -6.14 6.25
CA LEU A 87 -4.63 -6.72 7.48
C LEU A 87 -4.65 -8.25 7.50
N ASN A 88 -4.59 -8.91 6.34
CA ASN A 88 -4.65 -10.36 6.19
C ASN A 88 -3.30 -11.04 6.18
#